data_AF-A0A9X4AZG0-F1
#
_entry.id   AF-A0A9X4AZG0-F1
#
_cell.length_a   1.000
_cell.length_b   1.000
_cell.length_c   1.000
_cell.angle_alpha   90.00
_cell.angle_beta   90.00
_cell.angle_gamma   90.00
#
_symmetry.space_group_name_H-M   'P 1'
#
loop_
_entity.id
_entity.type
_entity.pdbx_description
1 polymer ?
#
loop_
_entity_poly.entity_id
_entity_poly.type
_entity_poly.pdbx_seq_one_letter_code
_entity_poly.pdbx_strand_id
1 'polypeptide(L)'
;MSATWFVYSPLSPRAISALADEYERHLEAYIDEHVDRIDEDESVPEVAAGGEVPPVSELQAAYALAKRPLPKPILARYRACKSVLTLDRASDLEVGPCRGLVSTLRYLLPRAGEGALVFPNDVPLVPVEEMLARIEDKRGLPGFDGDEDDDEDDDVPAMGKPMGKPKDAPGQVRALRVLASLEGLMNDPELSLDLRGTLQRSSKLAQRYAALLVEDGAVSDIKASKELGVSVEELTKMADELDRTLLALKD
;
A
#
# COMPACT_ATOMS: atom_id res chain seq x y z
N MET A 1 -19.87 7.65 13.13
CA MET A 1 -19.88 6.32 13.79
C MET A 1 -18.45 5.87 13.83
N SER A 2 -17.95 5.47 15.00
CA SER A 2 -16.60 4.92 15.11
C SER A 2 -16.66 3.42 14.84
N ALA A 3 -15.70 2.91 14.06
CA ALA A 3 -15.65 1.54 13.58
C ALA A 3 -14.58 0.74 14.32
N THR A 4 -14.69 -0.59 14.34
CA THR A 4 -13.58 -1.45 14.75
C THR A 4 -12.99 -2.07 13.50
N TRP A 5 -11.71 -1.79 13.24
CA TRP A 5 -10.99 -2.39 12.13
C TRP A 5 -10.12 -3.53 12.64
N PHE A 6 -9.86 -4.50 11.77
CA PHE A 6 -8.99 -5.64 12.09
C PHE A 6 -7.82 -5.71 11.11
N VAL A 7 -6.62 -5.93 11.63
CA VAL A 7 -5.44 -6.26 10.82
C VAL A 7 -5.04 -7.69 11.13
N TYR A 8 -5.29 -8.58 10.19
CA TYR A 8 -4.88 -9.98 10.25
C TYR A 8 -3.43 -10.11 9.78
N SER A 9 -2.58 -10.71 10.60
CA SER A 9 -1.14 -10.75 10.38
C SER A 9 -0.60 -12.19 10.40
N PRO A 10 0.38 -12.52 9.55
CA PRO A 10 1.13 -13.79 9.60
C PRO A 10 2.12 -13.87 10.76
N LEU A 11 2.39 -12.74 11.45
CA LEU A 11 3.27 -12.69 12.59
C LEU A 11 2.74 -13.56 13.74
N SER A 12 3.65 -14.01 14.61
CA SER A 12 3.23 -14.72 15.82
C SER A 12 2.48 -13.78 16.78
N PRO A 13 1.59 -14.29 17.65
CA PRO A 13 0.92 -13.48 18.67
C PRO A 13 1.87 -12.63 19.50
N ARG A 14 3.05 -13.18 19.87
CA ARG A 14 4.06 -12.42 20.61
C ARG A 14 4.65 -11.24 19.81
N ALA A 15 4.88 -11.44 18.51
CA ALA A 15 5.45 -10.41 17.65
C ALA A 15 4.44 -9.30 17.37
N ILE A 16 3.15 -9.65 17.20
CA ILE A 16 2.11 -8.64 17.00
C ILE A 16 1.83 -7.83 18.28
N SER A 17 1.89 -8.47 19.46
CA SER A 17 1.81 -7.76 20.74
C SER A 17 2.97 -6.79 20.90
N ALA A 18 4.20 -7.21 20.58
CA ALA A 18 5.36 -6.32 20.63
C ALA A 18 5.21 -5.10 19.70
N LEU A 19 4.60 -5.29 18.51
CA LEU A 19 4.30 -4.19 17.59
C LEU A 19 3.24 -3.23 18.15
N ALA A 20 2.19 -3.75 18.82
CA ALA A 20 1.20 -2.91 19.48
C ALA A 20 1.84 -2.08 20.60
N ASP A 21 2.64 -2.71 21.47
CA ASP A 21 3.35 -2.02 22.55
C ASP A 21 4.36 -0.98 22.02
N GLU A 22 5.00 -1.26 20.88
CA GLU A 22 5.91 -0.32 20.21
C GLU A 22 5.17 0.90 19.65
N TYR A 23 4.03 0.66 18.99
CA TYR A 23 3.17 1.71 18.49
C TYR A 23 2.61 2.57 19.63
N GLU A 24 2.16 1.98 20.74
CA GLU A 24 1.66 2.71 21.91
C GLU A 24 2.73 3.66 22.45
N ARG A 25 3.97 3.17 22.65
CA ARG A 25 5.09 4.03 23.05
C ARG A 25 5.40 5.14 22.06
N HIS A 26 5.32 4.86 20.76
CA HIS A 26 5.55 5.86 19.71
C HIS A 26 4.46 6.94 19.72
N LEU A 27 3.20 6.53 19.87
CA LEU A 27 2.06 7.43 19.97
C LEU A 27 2.12 8.28 21.25
N GLU A 28 2.44 7.70 22.39
CA GLU A 28 2.62 8.43 23.66
C GLU A 28 3.70 9.50 23.53
N ALA A 29 4.88 9.12 22.99
CA ALA A 29 5.96 10.08 22.76
C ALA A 29 5.56 11.21 21.81
N TYR A 30 4.83 10.89 20.74
CA TYR A 30 4.29 11.88 19.81
C TYR A 30 3.32 12.84 20.51
N ILE A 31 2.37 12.31 21.26
CA ILE A 31 1.38 13.10 21.99
C ILE A 31 2.11 14.03 22.96
N ASP A 32 3.03 13.52 23.79
CA ASP A 32 3.78 14.32 24.76
C ASP A 32 4.53 15.51 24.13
N GLU A 33 5.04 15.34 22.91
CA GLU A 33 5.78 16.38 22.17
C GLU A 33 4.86 17.34 21.41
N HIS A 34 3.67 16.89 20.98
CA HIS A 34 2.80 17.61 20.05
C HIS A 34 1.38 17.88 20.59
N VAL A 35 1.15 17.79 21.91
CA VAL A 35 -0.17 17.97 22.56
C VAL A 35 -0.91 19.22 22.05
N ASP A 36 -0.19 20.31 21.83
CA ASP A 36 -0.77 21.61 21.44
C ASP A 36 -1.17 21.70 19.95
N ARG A 37 -0.84 20.70 19.13
CA ARG A 37 -1.02 20.68 17.66
C ARG A 37 -2.05 19.65 17.17
N ILE A 38 -2.62 18.85 18.07
CA ILE A 38 -3.68 17.89 17.74
C ILE A 38 -5.02 18.62 17.91
N ASP A 39 -5.75 18.82 16.81
CA ASP A 39 -7.10 19.37 16.85
C ASP A 39 -7.99 18.53 17.79
N GLU A 40 -8.85 19.17 18.59
CA GLU A 40 -9.73 18.47 19.56
C GLU A 40 -10.66 17.42 18.90
N ASP A 41 -10.91 17.56 17.60
CA ASP A 41 -11.74 16.66 16.79
C ASP A 41 -10.94 15.50 16.15
N GLU A 42 -9.61 15.47 16.27
CA GLU A 42 -8.75 14.45 15.68
C GLU A 42 -8.65 13.24 16.62
N SER A 43 -9.30 12.13 16.22
CA SER A 43 -9.28 10.89 17.00
C SER A 43 -8.25 9.90 16.47
N VAL A 44 -7.37 9.43 17.35
CA VAL A 44 -6.47 8.31 17.08
C VAL A 44 -7.15 7.00 17.52
N PRO A 45 -7.16 5.94 16.70
CA PRO A 45 -7.73 4.66 17.09
C PRO A 45 -6.96 4.03 18.25
N GLU A 46 -7.68 3.32 19.13
CA GLU A 46 -7.04 2.48 20.16
C GLU A 46 -6.56 1.19 19.51
N VAL A 47 -5.27 0.88 19.65
CA VAL A 47 -4.66 -0.29 19.04
C VAL A 47 -4.46 -1.36 20.11
N ALA A 48 -5.04 -2.54 19.90
CA ALA A 48 -4.84 -3.67 20.79
C ALA A 48 -4.47 -4.94 20.02
N ALA A 49 -3.55 -5.71 20.60
CA ALA A 49 -3.18 -7.04 20.13
C ALA A 49 -3.84 -8.12 20.99
N GLY A 50 -4.08 -9.30 20.42
CA GLY A 50 -4.42 -10.50 21.19
C GLY A 50 -5.78 -11.12 20.91
N GLY A 51 -6.48 -10.69 19.86
CA GLY A 51 -7.65 -11.44 19.36
C GLY A 51 -7.25 -12.76 18.69
N GLU A 52 -8.18 -13.71 18.64
CA GLU A 52 -8.03 -14.91 17.83
C GLU A 52 -8.37 -14.61 16.37
N VAL A 53 -7.64 -15.21 15.43
CA VAL A 53 -8.02 -15.15 14.01
C VAL A 53 -9.27 -16.02 13.83
N PRO A 54 -10.41 -15.45 13.38
CA PRO A 54 -11.62 -16.23 13.19
C PRO A 54 -11.40 -17.41 12.22
N PRO A 55 -12.16 -18.50 12.37
CA PRO A 55 -12.06 -19.63 11.47
C PRO A 55 -12.48 -19.23 10.05
N VAL A 56 -11.86 -19.87 9.05
CA VAL A 56 -12.14 -19.65 7.62
C VAL A 56 -13.63 -19.76 7.27
N SER A 57 -14.38 -20.62 7.98
CA SER A 57 -15.83 -20.77 7.78
C SER A 57 -16.61 -19.50 8.09
N GLU A 58 -16.19 -18.72 9.09
CA GLU A 58 -16.82 -17.44 9.43
C GLU A 58 -16.51 -16.38 8.37
N LEU A 59 -15.27 -16.33 7.89
CA LEU A 59 -14.89 -15.49 6.76
C LEU A 59 -15.71 -15.82 5.50
N GLN A 60 -15.85 -17.11 5.17
CA GLN A 60 -16.65 -17.56 4.04
C GLN A 60 -18.12 -17.18 4.22
N ALA A 61 -18.67 -17.31 5.42
CA ALA A 61 -20.04 -16.92 5.74
C ALA A 61 -20.24 -15.40 5.57
N ALA A 62 -19.29 -14.57 6.00
CA ALA A 62 -19.32 -13.12 5.83
C ALA A 62 -19.34 -12.72 4.35
N TYR A 63 -18.47 -13.33 3.52
CA TYR A 63 -18.48 -13.11 2.07
C TYR A 63 -19.78 -13.57 1.40
N ALA A 64 -20.32 -14.72 1.82
CA ALA A 64 -21.59 -15.23 1.32
C ALA A 64 -22.77 -14.31 1.67
N LEU A 65 -22.82 -13.79 2.91
CA LEU A 65 -23.84 -12.85 3.36
C LEU A 65 -23.81 -11.56 2.54
N ALA A 66 -22.60 -11.07 2.23
CA ALA A 66 -22.39 -9.91 1.36
C ALA A 66 -22.60 -10.19 -0.13
N LYS A 67 -22.97 -11.43 -0.50
CA LYS A 67 -23.16 -11.88 -1.89
C LYS A 67 -21.93 -11.66 -2.77
N ARG A 68 -20.73 -11.85 -2.20
CA ARG A 68 -19.45 -11.70 -2.89
C ARG A 68 -18.67 -13.02 -2.90
N PRO A 69 -17.99 -13.38 -3.99
CA PRO A 69 -17.08 -14.52 -3.98
C PRO A 69 -15.83 -14.19 -3.14
N LEU A 70 -15.36 -15.14 -2.33
CA LEU A 70 -14.09 -15.02 -1.63
C LEU A 70 -12.93 -15.35 -2.59
N PRO A 71 -12.04 -14.39 -2.92
CA PRO A 71 -10.94 -14.65 -3.84
C PRO A 71 -9.96 -15.67 -3.24
N LYS A 72 -9.51 -16.64 -4.04
CA LYS A 72 -8.52 -17.65 -3.62
C LYS A 72 -7.23 -17.02 -3.03
N PRO A 73 -6.66 -15.93 -3.61
CA PRO A 73 -5.47 -15.30 -3.03
C PRO A 73 -5.70 -14.73 -1.63
N ILE A 74 -6.85 -14.08 -1.40
CA ILE A 74 -7.23 -13.54 -0.08
C ILE A 74 -7.40 -14.66 0.93
N LEU A 75 -8.06 -15.75 0.54
CA LEU A 75 -8.21 -16.92 1.39
C LEU A 75 -6.88 -17.58 1.77
N ALA A 76 -5.92 -17.64 0.84
CA ALA A 76 -4.59 -18.18 1.10
C ALA A 76 -3.83 -17.32 2.13
N ARG A 77 -3.85 -15.99 1.96
CA ARG A 77 -3.25 -15.04 2.92
C ARG A 77 -3.92 -15.12 4.30
N TYR A 78 -5.24 -15.18 4.33
CA TYR A 78 -5.99 -15.28 5.59
C TYR A 78 -5.63 -16.56 6.37
N ARG A 79 -5.48 -17.70 5.68
CA ARG A 79 -5.02 -18.95 6.31
C ARG A 79 -3.60 -18.89 6.86
N ALA A 80 -2.76 -18.03 6.31
CA ALA A 80 -1.39 -17.82 6.79
C ALA A 80 -1.34 -16.88 8.02
N CYS A 81 -2.42 -16.15 8.30
CA CYS A 81 -2.52 -15.26 9.44
C CYS A 81 -2.62 -16.06 10.75
N LYS A 82 -1.87 -15.63 11.76
CA LYS A 82 -1.77 -16.29 13.08
C LYS A 82 -2.21 -15.39 14.22
N SER A 83 -2.37 -14.10 13.96
CA SER A 83 -2.74 -13.12 14.97
C SER A 83 -3.50 -11.95 14.36
N VAL A 84 -4.10 -11.14 15.23
CA VAL A 84 -4.88 -9.96 14.83
C VAL A 84 -4.52 -8.75 15.70
N LEU A 85 -4.52 -7.57 15.08
CA LEU A 85 -4.63 -6.28 15.75
C LEU A 85 -6.04 -5.73 15.56
N THR A 86 -6.60 -5.17 16.62
CA THR A 86 -7.84 -4.39 16.57
C THR A 86 -7.50 -2.92 16.64
N LEU A 87 -8.12 -2.13 15.76
CA LEU A 87 -8.09 -0.68 15.80
C LEU A 87 -9.50 -0.23 16.16
N ASP A 88 -9.70 0.03 17.45
CA ASP A 88 -10.97 0.50 17.96
C ASP A 88 -11.13 1.99 17.74
N ARG A 89 -12.38 2.39 17.53
CA ARG A 89 -12.76 3.78 17.23
C ARG A 89 -12.11 4.35 15.97
N ALA A 90 -11.80 3.51 15.00
CA ALA A 90 -11.27 3.94 13.71
C ALA A 90 -12.27 4.86 12.97
N SER A 91 -11.78 6.01 12.52
CA SER A 91 -12.53 6.98 11.71
C SER A 91 -12.85 6.44 10.32
N ASP A 92 -13.86 7.03 9.67
CA ASP A 92 -14.09 6.78 8.25
C ASP A 92 -13.01 7.50 7.42
N LEU A 93 -12.28 6.74 6.59
CA LEU A 93 -11.25 7.30 5.71
C LEU A 93 -11.80 8.30 4.68
N GLU A 94 -13.09 8.23 4.34
CA GLU A 94 -13.69 9.00 3.24
C GLU A 94 -14.51 10.22 3.71
N VAL A 95 -14.96 10.27 4.96
CA VAL A 95 -16.02 11.21 5.39
C VAL A 95 -15.66 12.05 6.63
N GLY A 96 -14.43 11.97 7.18
CA GLY A 96 -14.09 12.72 8.39
C GLY A 96 -12.60 13.00 8.62
N PRO A 97 -12.26 13.66 9.74
CA PRO A 97 -10.87 13.75 10.22
C PRO A 97 -10.38 12.33 10.48
N CYS A 98 -9.41 11.91 9.65
CA CYS A 98 -8.86 10.57 9.65
C CYS A 98 -7.34 10.60 9.72
N ARG A 99 -6.72 11.74 10.06
CA ARG A 99 -5.26 11.87 10.10
C ARG A 99 -4.67 10.94 11.15
N GLY A 100 -5.31 10.83 12.31
CA GLY A 100 -4.95 9.87 13.35
C GLY A 100 -4.99 8.42 12.87
N LEU A 101 -6.05 8.04 12.14
CA LEU A 101 -6.15 6.71 11.54
C LEU A 101 -5.09 6.50 10.45
N VAL A 102 -4.87 7.48 9.57
CA VAL A 102 -3.88 7.41 8.49
C VAL A 102 -2.48 7.20 9.05
N SER A 103 -2.06 8.00 10.02
CA SER A 103 -0.77 7.87 10.71
C SER A 103 -0.64 6.51 11.42
N THR A 104 -1.71 6.05 12.07
CA THR A 104 -1.73 4.73 12.70
C THR A 104 -1.50 3.61 11.68
N LEU A 105 -2.21 3.66 10.55
CA LEU A 105 -2.09 2.66 9.51
C LEU A 105 -0.71 2.73 8.83
N ARG A 106 -0.17 3.92 8.56
CA ARG A 106 1.18 4.09 8.01
C ARG A 106 2.27 3.52 8.91
N TYR A 107 2.08 3.62 10.23
CA TYR A 107 2.99 3.00 11.18
C TYR A 107 2.86 1.47 11.21
N LEU A 108 1.63 0.97 11.42
CA LEU A 108 1.39 -0.45 11.69
C LEU A 108 1.51 -1.34 10.45
N LEU A 109 0.92 -0.92 9.33
CA LEU A 109 0.73 -1.80 8.17
C LEU A 109 2.05 -2.29 7.55
N PRO A 110 3.09 -1.44 7.35
CA PRO A 110 4.38 -1.91 6.85
C PRO A 110 5.07 -2.90 7.79
N ARG A 111 4.71 -2.88 9.08
CA ARG A 111 5.28 -3.73 10.14
C ARG A 111 4.41 -4.96 10.44
N ALA A 112 3.23 -5.08 9.83
CA ALA A 112 2.29 -6.17 10.08
C ALA A 112 2.69 -7.50 9.41
N GLY A 113 3.77 -7.52 8.61
CA GLY A 113 4.29 -8.71 7.95
C GLY A 113 3.72 -8.99 6.56
N GLU A 114 4.50 -9.68 5.73
CA GLU A 114 4.17 -9.93 4.32
C GLU A 114 2.92 -10.81 4.16
N GLY A 115 1.95 -10.32 3.39
CA GLY A 115 0.68 -11.02 3.18
C GLY A 115 -0.39 -10.75 4.25
N ALA A 116 -0.16 -9.79 5.15
CA ALA A 116 -1.18 -9.29 6.06
C ALA A 116 -2.40 -8.70 5.31
N LEU A 117 -3.54 -8.69 5.99
CA LEU A 117 -4.83 -8.24 5.46
C LEU A 117 -5.47 -7.25 6.42
N VAL A 118 -6.13 -6.23 5.88
CA VAL A 118 -6.91 -5.23 6.62
C VAL A 118 -8.39 -5.46 6.38
N PHE A 119 -9.19 -5.33 7.44
CA PHE A 119 -10.63 -5.44 7.43
C PHE A 119 -11.24 -4.17 8.02
N PRO A 120 -11.58 -3.17 7.17
CA PRO A 120 -11.87 -1.80 7.62
C PRO A 120 -13.29 -1.56 8.14
N ASN A 121 -14.19 -2.53 8.12
CA ASN A 121 -15.49 -2.55 8.82
C ASN A 121 -16.31 -3.73 8.31
N ASP A 122 -16.18 -3.99 7.00
CA ASP A 122 -16.96 -4.95 6.24
C ASP A 122 -16.15 -5.51 5.07
N VAL A 123 -16.68 -6.56 4.44
CA VAL A 123 -16.05 -7.18 3.28
C VAL A 123 -16.03 -6.22 2.09
N PRO A 124 -14.94 -6.20 1.31
CA PRO A 124 -13.87 -7.21 1.28
C PRO A 124 -12.71 -6.95 2.26
N LEU A 125 -12.02 -8.02 2.68
CA LEU A 125 -10.64 -7.89 3.19
C LEU A 125 -9.76 -7.33 2.08
N VAL A 126 -8.86 -6.45 2.48
CA VAL A 126 -7.96 -5.71 1.60
C VAL A 126 -6.52 -6.09 1.93
N PRO A 127 -5.69 -6.45 0.95
CA PRO A 127 -4.25 -6.56 1.14
C PRO A 127 -3.65 -5.31 1.78
N VAL A 128 -2.67 -5.48 2.67
CA VAL A 128 -2.00 -4.34 3.32
C VAL A 128 -1.43 -3.35 2.30
N GLU A 129 -0.83 -3.84 1.22
CA GLU A 129 -0.28 -3.02 0.15
C GLU A 129 -1.35 -2.16 -0.55
N GLU A 130 -2.56 -2.70 -0.70
CA GLU A 130 -3.67 -1.97 -1.29
C GLU A 130 -4.21 -0.92 -0.31
N MET A 131 -4.26 -1.23 0.99
CA MET A 131 -4.65 -0.25 2.01
C MET A 131 -3.62 0.89 2.11
N LEU A 132 -2.33 0.58 2.06
CA LEU A 132 -1.26 1.57 2.04
C LEU A 132 -1.38 2.51 0.83
N ALA A 133 -1.63 1.97 -0.36
CA ALA A 133 -1.88 2.77 -1.55
C ALA A 133 -3.13 3.67 -1.42
N ARG A 134 -4.17 3.23 -0.70
CA ARG A 134 -5.39 4.04 -0.48
C ARG A 134 -5.18 5.22 0.46
N ILE A 135 -4.25 5.12 1.41
CA ILE A 135 -3.95 6.17 2.39
C ILE A 135 -2.72 7.00 2.04
N GLU A 136 -2.06 6.69 0.92
CA GLU A 136 -0.86 7.37 0.45
C GLU A 136 -1.09 8.88 0.30
N ASP A 137 -2.17 9.27 -0.39
CA ASP A 137 -2.51 10.69 -0.61
C ASP A 137 -3.25 11.36 0.55
N LYS A 138 -3.57 10.61 1.62
CA LYS A 138 -4.30 11.16 2.77
C LYS A 138 -3.32 11.84 3.74
N ARG A 139 -3.74 12.93 4.37
CA ARG A 139 -2.91 13.62 5.37
C ARG A 139 -2.86 12.79 6.64
N GLY A 140 -1.64 12.54 7.14
CA GLY A 140 -1.40 12.03 8.49
C GLY A 140 -1.33 13.17 9.51
N LEU A 141 -1.08 12.80 10.76
CA LEU A 141 -0.72 13.71 11.83
C LEU A 141 0.63 14.38 11.51
N PRO A 142 0.75 15.73 11.62
CA PRO A 142 2.01 16.44 11.37
C PRO A 142 3.12 15.92 12.29
N GLY A 143 4.33 15.70 11.76
CA GLY A 143 5.48 15.20 12.54
C GLY A 143 5.41 13.72 12.95
N PHE A 144 4.25 13.04 12.85
CA PHE A 144 4.09 11.66 13.31
C PHE A 144 4.87 10.65 12.46
N ASP A 145 4.91 10.89 11.15
CA ASP A 145 5.63 10.05 10.17
C ASP A 145 7.09 10.50 9.99
N GLY A 146 7.55 11.54 10.71
CA GLY A 146 8.89 12.12 10.58
C GLY A 146 9.06 13.16 9.47
N ASP A 147 7.96 13.60 8.84
CA ASP A 147 7.95 14.76 7.95
C ASP A 147 7.92 16.03 8.82
N GLU A 148 9.03 16.79 8.80
CA GLU A 148 9.18 18.08 9.49
C GLU A 148 8.09 19.05 9.02
N ASP A 149 7.56 19.82 9.98
CA ASP A 149 6.49 20.80 9.79
C ASP A 149 6.75 21.74 8.61
N ASP A 150 5.83 21.77 7.65
CA ASP A 150 5.84 22.72 6.53
C ASP A 150 5.09 24.01 6.92
N ASP A 151 5.31 24.51 8.14
CA ASP A 151 4.71 25.75 8.64
C ASP A 151 5.70 26.50 9.55
N GLU A 152 6.58 27.32 8.96
CA GLU A 152 7.08 28.58 9.53
C GLU A 152 7.75 29.42 8.43
N ASP A 153 6.99 30.39 7.87
CA ASP A 153 7.35 31.82 7.78
C ASP A 153 6.69 32.54 6.59
N ASP A 154 5.64 33.33 6.91
CA ASP A 154 5.32 34.57 6.21
C ASP A 154 6.55 35.52 6.28
N ASP A 155 6.80 36.25 5.20
CA ASP A 155 7.68 37.43 5.07
C ASP A 155 9.23 37.28 4.92
N VAL A 156 9.74 36.78 3.78
CA VAL A 156 10.99 37.35 3.16
C VAL A 156 11.03 37.15 1.62
N PRO A 157 11.40 38.17 0.80
CA PRO A 157 11.36 38.06 -0.66
C PRO A 157 12.66 37.57 -1.33
N ALA A 158 12.48 36.64 -2.26
CA ALA A 158 13.19 36.44 -3.54
C ALA A 158 14.59 35.76 -3.59
N MET A 159 14.65 34.81 -4.56
CA MET A 159 15.77 34.35 -5.40
C MET A 159 16.55 33.09 -4.98
N GLY A 160 16.09 31.95 -5.52
CA GLY A 160 16.90 30.74 -5.76
C GLY A 160 16.02 29.53 -6.06
N LYS A 161 15.94 29.09 -7.32
CA LYS A 161 15.12 27.94 -7.74
C LYS A 161 15.56 26.60 -7.09
N PRO A 162 14.64 25.64 -6.94
CA PRO A 162 14.80 24.48 -6.05
C PRO A 162 15.40 23.25 -6.74
N MET A 163 16.12 22.43 -5.98
CA MET A 163 16.35 21.02 -6.29
C MET A 163 15.36 20.19 -5.47
N GLY A 164 14.26 19.80 -6.11
CA GLY A 164 13.22 18.97 -5.52
C GLY A 164 13.65 17.51 -5.34
N LYS A 165 13.11 16.88 -4.30
CA LYS A 165 12.89 15.43 -4.24
C LYS A 165 11.43 15.12 -4.60
N PRO A 166 11.17 13.95 -5.19
CA PRO A 166 10.21 13.82 -6.27
C PRO A 166 8.82 13.42 -5.77
N LYS A 167 7.80 14.15 -6.21
CA LYS A 167 6.44 13.62 -6.39
C LYS A 167 6.54 12.29 -7.13
N ASP A 168 5.99 11.22 -6.57
CA ASP A 168 5.81 9.97 -7.31
C ASP A 168 4.97 10.26 -8.56
N ALA A 169 5.65 10.20 -9.70
CA ALA A 169 5.06 10.52 -10.98
C ALA A 169 4.13 9.36 -11.38
N PRO A 170 3.01 9.61 -12.06
CA PRO A 170 2.10 8.58 -12.60
C PRO A 170 2.76 7.41 -13.36
N GLY A 171 4.01 7.59 -13.80
CA GLY A 171 4.85 6.56 -14.42
C GLY A 171 5.34 5.46 -13.46
N GLN A 172 5.62 5.78 -12.19
CA GLN A 172 6.16 4.81 -11.23
C GLN A 172 5.08 3.80 -10.78
N VAL A 173 3.85 4.26 -10.61
CA VAL A 173 2.67 3.40 -10.37
C VAL A 173 2.42 2.44 -11.54
N ARG A 174 2.62 2.90 -12.77
CA ARG A 174 2.50 2.06 -13.97
C ARG A 174 3.62 1.02 -14.04
N ALA A 175 4.85 1.42 -13.75
CA ALA A 175 6.00 0.53 -13.65
C ALA A 175 5.77 -0.59 -12.64
N LEU A 176 5.21 -0.27 -11.47
CA LEU A 176 4.80 -1.25 -10.46
C LEU A 176 3.76 -2.25 -10.99
N ARG A 177 2.73 -1.77 -11.70
CA ARG A 177 1.68 -2.63 -12.26
C ARG A 177 2.20 -3.58 -13.34
N VAL A 178 3.07 -3.06 -14.21
CA VAL A 178 3.73 -3.85 -15.26
C VAL A 178 4.63 -4.90 -14.62
N LEU A 179 5.44 -4.52 -13.63
CA LEU A 179 6.32 -5.43 -12.89
C LEU A 179 5.53 -6.55 -12.19
N ALA A 180 4.50 -6.21 -11.44
CA ALA A 180 3.63 -7.19 -10.78
C ALA A 180 2.95 -8.14 -11.79
N SER A 181 2.68 -7.66 -13.01
CA SER A 181 2.14 -8.51 -14.07
C SER A 181 3.17 -9.43 -14.68
N LEU A 182 4.40 -8.97 -14.87
CA LEU A 182 5.52 -9.80 -15.31
C LEU A 182 5.83 -10.89 -14.28
N GLU A 183 5.97 -10.52 -13.01
CA GLU A 183 6.26 -11.48 -11.93
C GLU A 183 5.14 -12.50 -11.76
N GLY A 184 3.88 -12.06 -11.82
CA GLY A 184 2.73 -12.97 -11.74
C GLY A 184 2.71 -13.99 -12.88
N LEU A 185 2.99 -13.56 -14.12
CA LEU A 185 3.02 -14.43 -15.30
C LEU A 185 4.28 -15.31 -15.36
N MET A 186 5.42 -14.83 -14.85
CA MET A 186 6.66 -15.62 -14.77
C MET A 186 6.58 -16.77 -13.76
N ASN A 187 5.82 -16.58 -12.67
CA ASN A 187 5.66 -17.56 -11.61
C ASN A 187 4.53 -18.59 -11.88
N ASP A 188 3.81 -18.45 -12.99
CA ASP A 188 2.81 -19.42 -13.45
C ASP A 188 3.43 -20.31 -14.57
N PRO A 189 3.58 -21.62 -14.34
CA PRO A 189 4.18 -22.53 -15.32
C PRO A 189 3.45 -22.58 -16.67
N GLU A 190 2.13 -22.41 -16.68
CA GLU A 190 1.31 -22.46 -17.90
C GLU A 190 1.43 -21.15 -18.68
N LEU A 191 1.33 -20.01 -17.98
CA LEU A 191 1.35 -18.68 -18.61
C LEU A 191 2.77 -18.15 -18.90
N SER A 192 3.81 -18.70 -18.28
CA SER A 192 5.20 -18.29 -18.51
C SER A 192 5.67 -18.52 -19.95
N LEU A 193 5.14 -19.54 -20.63
CA LEU A 193 5.41 -19.81 -22.05
C LEU A 193 4.74 -18.77 -22.95
N ASP A 194 3.50 -18.41 -22.65
CA ASP A 194 2.74 -17.39 -23.38
C ASP A 194 3.29 -15.98 -23.16
N LEU A 195 3.74 -15.69 -21.94
CA LEU A 195 4.50 -14.48 -21.62
C LEU A 195 5.77 -14.39 -22.47
N ARG A 196 6.57 -15.46 -22.53
CA ARG A 196 7.80 -15.48 -23.32
C ARG A 196 7.51 -15.26 -24.81
N GLY A 197 6.50 -15.94 -25.35
CA GLY A 197 6.08 -15.76 -26.74
C GLY A 197 5.53 -14.35 -27.02
N THR A 198 4.90 -13.73 -26.03
CA THR A 198 4.39 -12.35 -26.12
C THR A 198 5.54 -11.34 -26.11
N LEU A 199 6.44 -11.41 -25.13
CA LEU A 199 7.61 -10.52 -25.05
C LEU A 199 8.50 -10.63 -26.30
N GLN A 200 8.68 -11.84 -26.85
CA GLN A 200 9.44 -12.04 -28.10
C GLN A 200 8.79 -11.36 -29.32
N ARG A 201 7.45 -11.22 -29.33
CA ARG A 201 6.69 -10.54 -30.39
C ARG A 201 6.52 -9.04 -30.13
N SER A 202 6.75 -8.58 -28.91
CA SER A 202 6.73 -7.16 -28.54
C SER A 202 7.89 -6.38 -29.16
N SER A 203 7.79 -5.06 -29.14
CA SER A 203 8.86 -4.17 -29.62
C SER A 203 10.13 -4.35 -28.78
N LYS A 204 11.30 -4.04 -29.37
CA LYS A 204 12.58 -4.04 -28.63
C LYS A 204 12.56 -3.11 -27.43
N LEU A 205 11.80 -2.00 -27.51
CA LEU A 205 11.64 -1.07 -26.41
C LEU A 205 10.87 -1.71 -25.24
N ALA A 206 9.79 -2.46 -25.53
CA ALA A 206 9.04 -3.20 -24.52
C ALA A 206 9.85 -4.30 -23.85
N GLN A 207 10.67 -5.02 -24.61
CA GLN A 207 11.58 -6.04 -24.07
C GLN A 207 12.61 -5.41 -23.12
N ARG A 208 13.24 -4.30 -23.53
CA ARG A 208 14.23 -3.60 -22.69
C ARG A 208 13.60 -2.97 -21.45
N TYR A 209 12.39 -2.45 -21.55
CA TYR A 209 11.66 -1.91 -20.41
C TYR A 209 11.24 -3.01 -19.43
N ALA A 210 10.71 -4.15 -19.93
CA ALA A 210 10.40 -5.29 -19.09
C ALA A 210 11.65 -5.84 -18.37
N ALA A 211 12.78 -5.94 -19.07
CA ALA A 211 14.05 -6.34 -18.47
C ALA A 211 14.51 -5.36 -17.38
N LEU A 212 14.44 -4.05 -17.66
CA LEU A 212 14.77 -3.00 -16.68
C LEU A 212 13.93 -3.14 -15.41
N LEU A 213 12.62 -3.37 -15.53
CA LEU A 213 11.75 -3.53 -14.37
C LEU A 213 12.05 -4.80 -13.58
N VAL A 214 12.39 -5.90 -14.25
CA VAL A 214 12.73 -7.17 -13.58
C VAL A 214 14.10 -7.10 -12.89
N GLU A 215 15.07 -6.40 -13.47
CA GLU A 215 16.44 -6.28 -12.94
C GLU A 215 16.55 -5.21 -11.84
N ASP A 216 15.98 -4.02 -12.07
CA ASP A 216 16.16 -2.85 -11.20
C ASP A 216 14.91 -2.48 -10.39
N GLY A 217 13.81 -3.23 -10.56
CA GLY A 217 12.53 -2.95 -9.93
C GLY A 217 11.77 -1.79 -10.56
N ALA A 218 10.66 -1.39 -9.94
CA ALA A 218 9.83 -0.30 -10.46
C ALA A 218 10.54 1.05 -10.37
N VAL A 219 10.67 1.72 -11.51
CA VAL A 219 11.33 3.01 -11.67
C VAL A 219 10.42 4.01 -12.37
N SER A 220 10.60 5.30 -12.10
CA SER A 220 9.81 6.36 -12.76
C SER A 220 10.07 6.46 -14.26
N ASP A 221 9.07 6.90 -15.03
CA ASP A 221 9.17 7.09 -16.49
C ASP A 221 10.33 8.02 -16.89
N ILE A 222 10.65 9.02 -16.05
CA ILE A 222 11.77 9.94 -16.29
C ILE A 222 13.12 9.22 -16.15
N LYS A 223 13.24 8.30 -15.19
CA LYS A 223 14.47 7.51 -15.01
C LYS A 223 14.59 6.46 -16.11
N ALA A 224 13.52 5.70 -16.35
CA ALA A 224 13.48 4.67 -17.38
C ALA A 224 13.70 5.23 -18.80
N SER A 225 13.16 6.41 -19.12
CA SER A 225 13.36 7.04 -20.44
C SER A 225 14.83 7.43 -20.68
N LYS A 226 15.51 7.96 -19.66
CA LYS A 226 16.95 8.27 -19.70
C LYS A 226 17.80 7.01 -19.90
N GLU A 227 17.45 5.94 -19.20
CA GLU A 227 18.18 4.66 -19.22
C GLU A 227 17.99 3.91 -20.54
N LEU A 228 16.79 3.99 -21.10
CA LEU A 228 16.44 3.34 -22.36
C LEU A 228 16.80 4.19 -23.59
N GLY A 229 17.10 5.47 -23.39
CA GLY A 229 17.50 6.42 -24.43
C GLY A 229 16.34 6.86 -25.32
N VAL A 230 15.13 6.97 -24.76
CA VAL A 230 13.89 7.33 -25.48
C VAL A 230 13.20 8.52 -24.84
N SER A 231 12.21 9.10 -25.51
CA SER A 231 11.38 10.14 -24.91
C SER A 231 10.43 9.56 -23.85
N VAL A 232 10.04 10.38 -22.88
CA VAL A 232 9.06 9.99 -21.85
C VAL A 232 7.73 9.60 -22.50
N GLU A 233 7.21 10.40 -23.44
CA GLU A 233 5.94 10.12 -24.12
C GLU A 233 5.94 8.78 -24.87
N GLU A 234 7.04 8.46 -25.55
CA GLU A 234 7.20 7.20 -26.27
C GLU A 234 7.25 6.00 -25.30
N LEU A 235 7.97 6.15 -24.18
CA LEU A 235 8.04 5.14 -23.14
C LEU A 235 6.67 4.90 -22.50
N THR A 236 5.98 5.97 -22.10
CA THR A 236 4.66 5.95 -21.47
C THR A 236 3.65 5.23 -22.35
N LYS A 237 3.59 5.56 -23.65
CA LYS A 237 2.69 4.91 -24.61
C LYS A 237 3.00 3.42 -24.76
N MET A 238 4.26 3.07 -24.91
CA MET A 238 4.70 1.68 -25.01
C MET A 238 4.39 0.90 -23.72
N ALA A 239 4.61 1.50 -22.55
CA ALA A 239 4.35 0.89 -21.25
C ALA A 239 2.86 0.61 -21.04
N ASP A 240 1.96 1.49 -21.49
CA ASP A 240 0.51 1.25 -21.48
C ASP A 240 0.11 0.10 -22.42
N GLU A 241 0.71 0.02 -23.61
CA GLU A 241 0.47 -1.07 -24.55
C GLU A 241 0.95 -2.41 -23.98
N LEU A 242 2.11 -2.42 -23.31
CA LEU A 242 2.64 -3.59 -22.62
C LEU A 242 1.73 -4.01 -21.46
N ASP A 243 1.31 -3.07 -20.60
CA ASP A 243 0.39 -3.33 -19.47
C ASP A 243 -0.90 -4.02 -19.95
N ARG A 244 -1.54 -3.47 -20.99
CA ARG A 244 -2.75 -4.07 -21.58
C ARG A 244 -2.51 -5.47 -22.13
N THR A 245 -1.37 -5.68 -22.79
CA THR A 245 -1.04 -6.99 -23.38
C THR A 245 -0.79 -8.03 -22.28
N LEU A 246 -0.12 -7.65 -21.19
CA LEU A 246 0.12 -8.53 -20.04
C LEU A 246 -1.17 -8.83 -19.27
N LEU A 247 -2.08 -7.87 -19.15
CA LEU A 247 -3.40 -8.08 -18.56
C LEU A 247 -4.23 -9.07 -19.38
N ALA A 248 -4.20 -8.95 -20.71
CA ALA A 248 -4.93 -9.86 -21.60
C ALA A 248 -4.42 -11.32 -21.57
N LEU A 249 -3.21 -11.57 -21.07
CA LEU A 249 -2.71 -12.93 -20.85
C LEU A 249 -3.23 -13.57 -19.55
N LYS A 250 -3.83 -12.78 -18.66
CA LYS A 250 -4.38 -13.24 -17.38
C LYS A 250 -5.89 -13.54 -17.45
N ASP A 251 -6.58 -13.07 -18.49
CA ASP A 251 -8.00 -13.30 -18.79
C ASP A 251 -8.21 -14.56 -19.63
#